data_AF-A0A1B6G9Z3-F1
#
_entry.id   AF-A0A1B6G9Z3-F1
#
_cell.length_a   1.000
_cell.length_b   1.000
_cell.length_c   1.000
_cell.angle_alpha   90.00
_cell.angle_beta   90.00
_cell.angle_gamma   90.00
#
_symmetry.space_group_name_H-M   'P 1'
#
loop_
_entity.id
_entity.type
_entity.pdbx_description
1 polymer ?
#
loop_
_entity_poly.entity_id
_entity_poly.type
_entity_poly.pdbx_seq_one_letter_code
_entity_poly.pdbx_strand_id
1 'polypeptide(L)'
;MQASAKGNLIAIIGDEDTCVGFLLGGIGEINKYREPNYKVVDKNTTVSEIEDVFKQFLQRSDIDIILINQNIAEMIRHLIESHKAAVPAVLEIPSKDHPYDPEKD
;
A
#
# COMPACT_ATOMS: atom_id res chain seq x y z
N MET A 1 17.95 -25.36 1.77
CA MET A 1 17.76 -24.50 0.58
C MET A 1 16.28 -24.18 0.47
N GLN A 2 15.81 -23.10 1.09
CA GLN A 2 14.51 -22.54 0.76
C GLN A 2 14.80 -21.35 -0.15
N ALA A 3 14.49 -21.52 -1.44
CA ALA A 3 14.38 -20.40 -2.35
C ALA A 3 13.22 -19.55 -1.82
N SER A 4 13.53 -18.37 -1.27
CA SER A 4 12.53 -17.35 -1.02
C SER A 4 11.85 -17.08 -2.37
N ALA A 5 10.58 -17.44 -2.49
CA ALA A 5 9.82 -17.19 -3.71
C ALA A 5 9.86 -15.67 -3.99
N LYS A 6 10.12 -15.32 -5.25
CA LYS A 6 10.45 -13.98 -5.73
C LYS A 6 9.32 -12.93 -5.62
N GLY A 7 8.17 -13.28 -5.08
CA GLY A 7 7.09 -12.37 -4.69
C GLY A 7 6.57 -12.87 -3.34
N ASN A 8 6.56 -11.99 -2.34
CA ASN A 8 5.98 -12.22 -1.00
C ASN A 8 5.85 -10.92 -0.20
N LEU A 9 6.31 -9.77 -0.71
CA LEU A 9 6.28 -8.54 0.07
C LEU A 9 4.89 -7.92 0.04
N ILE A 10 4.49 -7.42 1.20
CA ILE A 10 3.30 -6.61 1.35
C ILE A 10 3.76 -5.16 1.42
N ALA A 11 3.17 -4.31 0.59
CA ALA A 11 3.39 -2.87 0.66
C ALA A 11 2.22 -2.16 1.34
N ILE A 12 2.48 -1.02 1.97
CA ILE A 12 1.49 -0.32 2.79
C ILE A 12 1.43 1.15 2.39
N ILE A 13 0.24 1.66 2.08
CA ILE A 13 -0.02 3.08 1.89
C ILE A 13 -1.06 3.48 2.92
N GLY A 14 -0.64 4.18 3.97
CA GLY A 14 -1.53 4.41 5.10
C GLY A 14 -1.16 5.57 5.98
N ASP A 15 -2.04 5.86 6.94
CA ASP A 15 -1.73 6.82 8.00
C ASP A 15 -0.63 6.29 8.94
N GLU A 16 -0.12 7.17 9.79
CA GLU A 16 0.99 6.87 10.70
C GLU A 16 0.66 5.67 11.60
N ASP A 17 -0.55 5.63 12.18
CA ASP A 17 -0.99 4.56 13.07
C ASP A 17 -1.05 3.20 12.34
N THR A 18 -1.57 3.17 11.11
CA THR A 18 -1.62 1.96 10.26
C THR A 18 -0.23 1.48 9.90
N CYS A 19 0.63 2.37 9.41
CA CYS A 19 2.00 2.01 9.05
C CYS A 19 2.77 1.48 10.26
N VAL A 20 2.72 2.17 11.41
CA VAL A 20 3.40 1.72 12.64
C VAL A 20 2.90 0.33 13.06
N GLY A 21 1.58 0.09 13.04
CA GLY A 21 0.99 -1.20 13.41
C GLY A 21 1.55 -2.35 12.56
N PHE A 22 1.59 -2.20 11.24
CA PHE A 22 2.11 -3.23 10.34
C PHE A 22 3.64 -3.36 10.36
N LEU A 23 4.37 -2.27 10.60
CA LEU A 23 5.82 -2.31 10.79
C LEU A 23 6.19 -3.12 12.04
N LEU A 24 5.43 -2.97 13.14
CA LEU A 24 5.57 -3.81 14.34
C LEU A 24 5.22 -5.28 14.06
N GLY A 25 4.32 -5.53 13.10
CA GLY A 25 4.01 -6.86 12.60
C GLY A 25 5.10 -7.50 11.73
N GLY A 26 6.19 -6.78 11.43
CA GLY A 26 7.33 -7.29 10.67
C GLY A 26 7.17 -7.21 9.14
N ILE A 27 6.20 -6.45 8.64
CA ILE A 27 5.98 -6.27 7.19
C ILE A 27 7.01 -5.31 6.55
N GLY A 28 7.58 -4.41 7.34
CA GLY A 28 8.51 -3.39 6.84
C GLY A 28 9.79 -3.95 6.22
N GLU A 29 10.04 -3.59 4.98
CA GLU A 29 11.29 -3.89 4.25
C GLU A 29 11.83 -2.63 3.57
N ILE A 30 13.15 -2.51 3.55
CA ILE A 30 13.87 -1.50 2.78
C ILE A 30 14.70 -2.24 1.74
N ASN A 31 14.46 -1.93 0.47
CA ASN A 31 15.15 -2.61 -0.62
C ASN A 31 16.61 -2.13 -0.75
N LYS A 32 17.35 -2.70 -1.72
CA LYS A 32 18.77 -2.33 -1.98
C LYS A 32 18.97 -0.86 -2.37
N TYR A 33 17.95 -0.21 -2.89
CA TYR A 33 17.95 1.20 -3.29
C TYR A 33 17.52 2.13 -2.16
N ARG A 34 17.35 1.60 -0.94
CA ARG A 34 16.84 2.32 0.24
C ARG A 34 15.41 2.82 0.09
N GLU A 35 14.61 2.14 -0.72
CA GLU A 35 13.20 2.45 -0.88
C GLU A 35 12.38 1.55 0.06
N PRO A 36 11.55 2.14 0.94
CA PRO A 36 10.66 1.39 1.80
C PRO A 36 9.53 0.74 0.98
N ASN A 37 8.97 -0.35 1.48
CA ASN A 37 7.69 -0.91 1.01
C ASN A 37 6.47 -0.24 1.69
N TYR A 38 6.62 0.93 2.28
CA TYR A 38 5.52 1.63 2.91
C TYR A 38 5.60 3.13 2.68
N LYS A 39 4.43 3.77 2.68
CA LYS A 39 4.26 5.22 2.59
C LYS A 39 3.29 5.68 3.67
N VAL A 40 3.82 6.48 4.59
CA VAL A 40 3.03 7.23 5.55
C VAL A 40 2.41 8.42 4.83
N VAL A 41 1.08 8.51 4.88
CA VAL A 41 0.26 9.58 4.34
C VAL A 41 -0.20 10.46 5.49
N ASP A 42 0.21 11.73 5.44
CA ASP A 42 -0.18 12.75 6.39
C ASP A 42 -1.05 13.82 5.70
N LYS A 43 -1.43 14.88 6.44
CA LYS A 43 -2.22 15.99 5.90
C LYS A 43 -1.48 16.86 4.87
N ASN A 44 -0.16 16.75 4.78
CA ASN A 44 0.67 17.50 3.86
C ASN A 44 0.97 16.71 2.58
N THR A 45 0.73 15.40 2.60
CA THR A 45 0.96 14.50 1.49
C THR A 45 -0.04 14.82 0.37
N THR A 46 0.49 15.14 -0.80
CA THR A 46 -0.36 15.51 -1.95
C THR A 46 -0.93 14.28 -2.65
N VAL A 47 -2.07 14.42 -3.32
CA VAL A 47 -2.66 13.34 -4.13
C VAL A 47 -1.66 12.81 -5.16
N SER A 48 -0.93 13.70 -5.84
CA SER A 48 0.10 13.34 -6.82
C SER A 48 1.17 12.43 -6.24
N GLU A 49 1.59 12.67 -5.00
CA GLU A 49 2.60 11.86 -4.33
C GLU A 49 2.08 10.45 -4.01
N ILE A 50 0.80 10.34 -3.63
CA ILE A 50 0.14 9.05 -3.39
C ILE A 50 0.03 8.27 -4.69
N GLU A 51 -0.34 8.93 -5.80
CA GLU A 51 -0.39 8.31 -7.13
C GLU A 51 0.96 7.78 -7.58
N ASP A 52 2.03 8.58 -7.41
CA ASP A 52 3.38 8.22 -7.84
C ASP A 52 3.89 7.00 -7.05
N VAL A 53 3.68 6.99 -5.73
CA VAL A 53 4.03 5.84 -4.88
C VAL A 53 3.22 4.60 -5.26
N PHE A 54 1.91 4.75 -5.48
CA PHE A 54 1.07 3.63 -5.89
C PHE A 54 1.56 3.02 -7.21
N LYS A 55 1.83 3.86 -8.22
CA LYS A 55 2.42 3.41 -9.49
C LYS A 55 3.78 2.74 -9.29
N GLN A 56 4.63 3.26 -8.41
CA GLN A 56 5.92 2.64 -8.08
C GLN A 56 5.74 1.24 -7.47
N PHE A 57 4.79 1.06 -6.55
CA PHE A 57 4.48 -0.24 -5.97
C PHE A 57 3.89 -1.22 -6.98
N LEU A 58 3.09 -0.75 -7.95
CA LEU A 58 2.59 -1.59 -9.05
C LEU A 58 3.71 -2.10 -9.97
N GLN A 59 4.79 -1.33 -10.16
CA GLN A 59 5.91 -1.73 -11.03
C GLN A 59 6.92 -2.66 -10.35
N ARG A 60 6.83 -2.80 -9.02
CA ARG A 60 7.73 -3.63 -8.22
C ARG A 60 7.32 -5.10 -8.28
N SER A 61 8.15 -5.92 -8.91
CA SER A 61 7.89 -7.36 -9.09
C SER A 61 8.00 -8.21 -7.82
N ASP A 62 8.47 -7.62 -6.73
CA ASP A 62 8.65 -8.25 -5.42
C ASP A 62 7.45 -8.04 -4.47
N ILE A 63 6.53 -7.14 -4.84
CA ILE A 63 5.30 -6.84 -4.09
C ILE A 63 4.14 -7.66 -4.69
N ASP A 64 3.47 -8.43 -3.83
CA ASP A 64 2.29 -9.20 -4.23
C ASP A 64 0.99 -8.58 -3.72
N ILE A 65 1.06 -7.82 -2.62
CA ILE A 65 -0.11 -7.22 -1.97
C ILE A 65 0.21 -5.77 -1.63
N ILE A 66 -0.72 -4.87 -1.94
CA ILE A 66 -0.70 -3.46 -1.50
C ILE A 66 -1.89 -3.28 -0.56
N LEU A 67 -1.60 -3.01 0.71
CA LEU A 67 -2.57 -2.58 1.70
C LEU A 67 -2.69 -1.06 1.62
N ILE A 68 -3.91 -0.55 1.47
CA ILE A 68 -4.17 0.89 1.42
C ILE A 68 -5.33 1.25 2.34
N ASN A 69 -5.25 2.34 3.11
CA ASN A 69 -6.44 2.76 3.86
C ASN A 69 -7.55 3.21 2.89
N GLN A 70 -8.81 2.83 3.17
CA GLN A 70 -9.97 3.11 2.32
C GLN A 70 -10.14 4.61 2.00
N ASN A 71 -9.91 5.48 2.99
CA ASN A 71 -9.97 6.93 2.80
C ASN A 71 -8.91 7.47 1.83
N ILE A 72 -7.73 6.85 1.78
CA ILE A 72 -6.64 7.20 0.86
C ILE A 72 -6.92 6.59 -0.53
N ALA A 73 -7.44 5.37 -0.57
CA ALA A 73 -7.82 4.70 -1.81
C ALA A 73 -8.84 5.52 -2.61
N GLU A 74 -9.81 6.15 -1.93
CA GLU A 74 -10.81 7.01 -2.56
C GLU A 74 -10.18 8.22 -3.29
N MET A 75 -9.06 8.75 -2.79
CA MET A 75 -8.35 9.87 -3.43
C MET A 75 -7.75 9.49 -4.79
N ILE A 76 -7.41 8.21 -4.98
CA ILE A 76 -6.77 7.67 -6.18
C ILE A 76 -7.60 6.56 -6.84
N ARG A 77 -8.92 6.53 -6.60
CA ARG A 77 -9.82 5.44 -7.05
C ARG A 77 -9.67 5.14 -8.54
N HIS A 78 -9.54 6.19 -9.35
CA HIS A 78 -9.35 6.09 -10.80
C HIS A 78 -8.11 5.25 -11.18
N LEU A 79 -7.02 5.29 -10.41
CA LEU A 79 -5.84 4.45 -10.63
C LEU A 79 -6.08 3.02 -10.18
N ILE A 80 -6.72 2.82 -9.03
CA ILE A 80 -7.03 1.48 -8.50
C ILE A 80 -7.93 0.72 -9.49
N GLU A 81 -8.99 1.35 -9.98
CA GLU A 81 -9.89 0.76 -10.96
C GLU A 81 -9.22 0.46 -12.31
N SER A 82 -8.22 1.27 -12.69
CA SER A 82 -7.45 1.07 -13.92
C SER A 82 -6.51 -0.14 -13.84
N HIS A 83 -6.12 -0.54 -12.62
CA HIS A 83 -5.27 -1.70 -12.39
C HIS A 83 -6.10 -2.99 -12.52
N LYS A 84 -5.92 -3.70 -13.65
CA LYS A 84 -6.63 -4.97 -13.94
C LYS A 84 -5.77 -6.22 -13.74
N ALA A 85 -4.50 -6.06 -13.39
CA ALA A 85 -3.64 -7.21 -13.17
C ALA A 85 -3.97 -7.88 -11.83
N ALA A 86 -3.87 -9.20 -11.77
CA ALA A 86 -4.14 -9.95 -10.53
C ALA A 86 -3.07 -9.72 -9.45
N VAL A 87 -1.86 -9.31 -9.86
CA VAL A 87 -0.72 -9.06 -8.97
C VAL A 87 -0.07 -7.73 -9.37
N PRO A 88 0.27 -6.85 -8.41
CA PRO A 88 -0.07 -6.96 -6.99
C PRO A 88 -1.57 -6.79 -6.72
N ALA A 89 -2.09 -7.51 -5.74
CA ALA A 89 -3.47 -7.38 -5.27
C ALA A 89 -3.59 -6.13 -4.39
N VAL A 90 -4.60 -5.30 -4.63
CA VAL A 90 -4.86 -4.08 -3.84
C VAL A 90 -5.98 -4.38 -2.86
N LEU A 91 -5.72 -4.21 -1.56
CA LEU A 91 -6.69 -4.44 -0.49
C LEU A 91 -6.90 -3.14 0.30
N GLU A 92 -8.14 -2.71 0.37
CA GLU A 92 -8.56 -1.55 1.15
C GLU A 92 -8.80 -1.97 2.62
N ILE A 93 -8.24 -1.22 3.57
CA ILE A 93 -8.38 -1.47 5.01
C ILE A 93 -8.92 -0.22 5.73
N PRO A 94 -9.67 -0.38 6.83
CA PRO A 94 -10.06 0.75 7.67
C PRO A 94 -8.85 1.46 8.26
N SER A 95 -9.04 2.72 8.67
CA SER A 95 -8.11 3.41 9.55
C SER A 95 -8.70 3.58 10.94
N LYS A 96 -7.88 3.96 11.91
CA LYS A 96 -8.31 4.15 13.30
C LYS A 96 -9.40 5.20 13.45
N ASP A 97 -9.30 6.29 12.68
CA ASP A 97 -10.25 7.42 12.74
C ASP A 97 -11.42 7.28 11.76
N HIS A 98 -11.29 6.41 10.74
CA HIS A 98 -12.30 6.22 9.70
C HIS A 98 -12.72 4.74 9.65
N PRO A 99 -13.85 4.38 10.28
CA PRO A 99 -14.36 3.01 10.22
C PRO A 99 -14.68 2.62 8.77
N TYR A 100 -14.52 1.34 8.47
CA TYR A 100 -14.77 0.78 7.13
C TYR A 100 -16.23 0.97 6.72
N ASP A 101 -16.44 1.43 5.50
CA ASP A 101 -17.76 1.65 4.90
C ASP A 101 -17.98 0.68 3.74
N PRO A 102 -18.77 -0.40 3.93
CA PRO A 102 -18.97 -1.44 2.92
C PRO A 102 -19.78 -0.98 1.71
N GLU A 103 -20.45 0.17 1.77
CA GLU A 103 -21.19 0.73 0.62
C GLU A 103 -20.25 1.38 -0.41
N LYS A 104 -18.98 1.55 -0.07
CA LYS A 104 -17.94 2.15 -0.92
C LYS A 104 -16.98 1.12 -1.52
N ASP A 105 -17.23 -0.17 -1.32
CA ASP A 105 -16.45 -1.25 -1.95
C ASP A 105 -17.08 -1.69 -3.28
#